data_AF-A0A484Q8M5-F1
#
_entry.id   AF-A0A484Q8M5-F1
#
_cell.length_a   1.000
_cell.length_b   1.000
_cell.length_c   1.000
_cell.angle_alpha   90.00
_cell.angle_beta   90.00
_cell.angle_gamma   90.00
#
_symmetry.space_group_name_H-M   'P 1'
#
loop_
_entity.id
_entity.type
_entity.pdbx_description
1 polymer ?
#
loop_
_entity_poly.entity_id
_entity_poly.type
_entity_poly.pdbx_seq_one_letter_code
_entity_poly.pdbx_strand_id
1 'polypeptide(L)'
;MLVAVADLLGDIIVYCRSEALKFGLPLEDVLAIIMDSNESKLGADGKPIYDANGKFLKGPNYWKPEPKIKALLQGITADPKA
;
A
#
# COMPACT_ATOMS: atom_id res chain seq x y z
N MET A 1 -10.15 -1.12 27.05
CA MET A 1 -10.65 -0.88 25.69
C MET A 1 -9.51 -0.81 24.66
N LEU A 2 -8.48 0.03 24.84
CA LEU A 2 -7.36 0.13 23.88
C LEU A 2 -6.58 -1.18 23.68
N VAL A 3 -6.42 -2.00 24.72
CA VAL A 3 -5.75 -3.31 24.62
C VAL A 3 -6.44 -4.22 23.62
N ALA A 4 -7.77 -4.38 23.71
CA ALA A 4 -8.54 -5.21 22.78
C ALA A 4 -8.51 -4.67 21.34
N VAL A 5 -8.47 -3.34 21.17
CA VAL A 5 -8.31 -2.72 19.84
C VAL A 5 -6.92 -3.02 19.27
N ALA A 6 -5.87 -2.90 20.08
CA ALA A 6 -4.51 -3.18 19.66
C ALA A 6 -4.34 -4.66 19.27
N ASP A 7 -4.93 -5.58 20.04
CA ASP A 7 -4.93 -7.03 19.79
C ASP A 7 -5.58 -7.35 18.43
N LEU A 8 -6.80 -6.84 18.20
CA LEU A 8 -7.52 -7.00 16.94
C LEU A 8 -6.74 -6.46 15.73
N LEU A 9 -6.15 -5.26 15.86
CA LEU A 9 -5.34 -4.67 14.78
C LEU A 9 -4.08 -5.51 14.50
N GLY A 10 -3.46 -6.07 15.55
CA GLY A 10 -2.36 -7.01 15.43
C GLY A 10 -2.74 -8.27 14.67
N ASP A 11 -3.88 -8.89 15.03
CA ASP A 11 -4.40 -10.09 14.36
C ASP A 11 -4.65 -9.88 12.87
N ILE A 12 -5.20 -8.72 12.49
CA ILE A 12 -5.41 -8.36 11.08
C ILE A 12 -4.07 -8.30 10.33
N ILE A 13 -3.03 -7.69 10.91
CA ILE A 13 -1.70 -7.60 10.30
C ILE A 13 -1.10 -9.00 10.11
N VAL A 14 -1.17 -9.85 11.14
CA VAL A 14 -0.68 -11.24 11.08
C VAL A 14 -1.41 -12.02 10.01
N TYR A 15 -2.74 -11.90 9.95
CA TYR A 15 -3.56 -12.54 8.92
C TYR A 15 -3.16 -12.09 7.51
N CYS A 16 -3.08 -10.78 7.25
CA CYS A 16 -2.68 -10.26 5.95
C CYS A 16 -1.30 -10.76 5.50
N ARG A 17 -0.34 -10.84 6.44
CA ARG A 17 1.00 -11.38 6.16
C ARG A 17 0.99 -12.87 5.86
N SER A 18 0.19 -13.64 6.60
CA SER A 18 -0.01 -15.07 6.36
C SER A 18 -0.62 -15.33 4.98
N GLU A 19 -1.67 -14.60 4.59
CA GLU A 19 -2.29 -14.73 3.28
C GLU A 19 -1.34 -14.31 2.15
N ALA A 20 -0.60 -13.21 2.31
CA ALA A 20 0.38 -12.80 1.31
C ALA A 20 1.44 -13.90 1.06
N LEU A 21 1.91 -14.56 2.13
CA LEU A 21 2.84 -15.69 2.01
C LEU A 21 2.22 -16.88 1.25
N LYS A 22 0.96 -17.23 1.51
CA LYS A 22 0.25 -18.31 0.80
C LYS A 22 0.15 -18.07 -0.70
N PHE A 23 -0.02 -16.82 -1.11
CA PHE A 23 -0.08 -16.43 -2.52
C PHE A 23 1.30 -16.09 -3.13
N GLY A 24 2.40 -16.21 -2.38
CA GLY A 24 3.74 -15.87 -2.86
C GLY A 24 3.92 -14.37 -3.14
N LEU A 25 3.13 -13.51 -2.49
CA LEU A 25 3.18 -12.07 -2.70
C LEU A 25 4.30 -11.45 -1.86
N PRO A 26 5.21 -10.65 -2.45
CA PRO A 26 6.20 -9.88 -1.69
C PRO A 26 5.53 -8.69 -1.00
N LEU A 27 4.90 -8.94 0.16
CA LEU A 27 4.05 -7.96 0.82
C LEU A 27 4.76 -6.63 1.10
N GLU A 28 6.03 -6.66 1.51
CA GLU A 28 6.79 -5.45 1.82
C GLU A 28 7.02 -4.57 0.59
N ASP A 29 7.34 -5.16 -0.56
CA ASP A 29 7.54 -4.43 -1.81
C ASP A 29 6.22 -3.83 -2.32
N VAL A 30 5.12 -4.56 -2.17
CA VAL A 30 3.77 -4.06 -2.49
C VAL A 30 3.40 -2.88 -1.59
N LEU A 31 3.67 -2.98 -0.28
CA LEU A 31 3.43 -1.89 0.68
C LEU A 31 4.27 -0.66 0.36
N ALA A 32 5.55 -0.84 -0.02
CA ALA A 32 6.42 0.26 -0.44
C ALA A 32 5.84 1.01 -1.65
N ILE A 33 5.33 0.29 -2.66
CA ILE A 33 4.67 0.89 -3.83
C ILE A 33 3.40 1.67 -3.41
N ILE A 34 2.60 1.12 -2.50
CA ILE A 34 1.38 1.78 -2.01
C ILE A 34 1.72 3.05 -1.21
N MET A 35 2.75 3.00 -0.37
CA MET A 35 3.22 4.15 0.40
C MET A 35 3.73 5.26 -0.51
N ASP A 36 4.57 4.94 -1.50
CA ASP A 36 5.06 5.89 -2.52
C ASP A 36 3.87 6.52 -3.29
N SER A 37 2.85 5.72 -3.63
CA SER A 37 1.63 6.24 -4.27
C SER A 37 0.83 7.15 -3.34
N ASN A 38 0.77 6.87 -2.04
CA ASN A 38 0.09 7.73 -1.06
C ASN A 38 0.82 9.08 -0.92
N GLU A 39 2.15 9.09 -0.87
CA GLU A 39 2.95 10.31 -0.83
C GLU A 39 2.76 11.15 -2.11
N SER A 40 2.61 10.50 -3.27
CA SER A 40 2.33 11.20 -4.53
C SER A 40 1.01 11.98 -4.55
N LYS A 41 0.09 11.71 -3.61
CA LYS A 41 -1.18 12.44 -3.48
C LYS A 41 -1.02 13.78 -2.77
N LEU A 42 0.11 14.04 -2.12
CA LEU A 42 0.34 15.28 -1.40
C LEU A 42 0.47 16.47 -2.36
N GLY A 43 0.14 17.66 -1.86
CA GLY A 43 0.39 18.91 -2.55
C GLY A 43 1.88 19.23 -2.67
N ALA A 44 2.20 20.30 -3.39
CA ALA A 44 3.57 20.76 -3.56
C ALA A 44 4.26 21.16 -2.23
N ASP A 45 3.46 21.40 -1.18
CA ASP A 45 3.90 21.70 0.18
C ASP A 45 4.03 20.45 1.07
N GLY A 46 3.83 19.25 0.51
CA GLY A 46 3.85 17.99 1.24
C GLY A 46 2.62 17.76 2.12
N LYS A 47 1.53 18.53 1.93
CA LYS A 47 0.31 18.38 2.75
C LYS A 47 -0.82 17.69 1.97
N PRO A 48 -1.72 16.99 2.68
CA PRO A 48 -3.00 16.57 2.15
C PRO A 48 -3.77 17.71 1.48
N ILE A 49 -4.36 17.44 0.31
CA ILE A 49 -5.29 18.37 -0.35
C ILE A 49 -6.71 17.91 -0.03
N TYR A 50 -7.59 18.84 0.36
CA TYR A 50 -8.99 18.56 0.66
C TYR A 50 -9.92 19.43 -0.19
N ASP A 51 -11.10 18.92 -0.54
CA ASP A 51 -12.19 19.74 -1.08
C ASP A 51 -12.97 20.47 0.02
N ALA A 52 -13.95 21.28 -0.37
CA ALA A 52 -14.80 22.02 0.56
C ALA A 52 -15.61 21.14 1.54
N ASN A 53 -15.74 19.83 1.27
CA ASN A 53 -16.40 18.86 2.11
C ASN A 53 -15.42 18.07 3.01
N GLY A 54 -14.13 18.41 2.97
CA GLY A 54 -13.09 17.67 3.69
C GLY A 54 -12.72 16.33 3.05
N LYS A 55 -13.11 16.08 1.79
CA LYS A 55 -12.70 14.89 1.05
C LYS A 55 -11.26 15.03 0.60
N PHE A 56 -10.47 14.00 0.86
CA PHE A 56 -9.08 13.93 0.40
C PHE A 56 -9.02 13.88 -1.13
N LEU A 57 -8.28 14.82 -1.72
CA LEU A 57 -8.06 14.96 -3.16
C LEU A 57 -6.71 14.38 -3.56
N LYS A 58 -6.59 14.04 -4.85
CA LYS A 58 -5.35 13.55 -5.44
C LYS A 58 -4.50 14.74 -5.82
N GLY A 59 -3.26 14.77 -5.33
CA GLY A 59 -2.27 15.77 -5.72
C GLY A 59 -1.90 15.73 -7.20
N PRO A 60 -1.25 16.80 -7.69
CA PRO A 60 -0.94 16.96 -9.11
C PRO A 60 -0.01 15.87 -9.65
N ASN A 61 0.77 15.24 -8.76
CA ASN A 61 1.72 14.17 -9.10
C ASN A 61 1.18 12.77 -8.81
N TYR A 62 -0.12 12.63 -8.51
CA TYR A 62 -0.69 11.35 -8.14
C TYR A 62 -0.55 10.32 -9.26
N TRP A 63 -0.10 9.13 -8.87
CA TRP A 63 -0.12 7.95 -9.72
C TRP A 63 -0.76 6.75 -9.00
N LYS A 64 -1.41 5.89 -9.78
CA LYS A 64 -2.07 4.67 -9.32
C LYS A 64 -1.03 3.58 -9.00
N PRO A 65 -1.10 2.86 -7.87
CA PRO A 65 -0.11 1.84 -7.53
C PRO A 65 -0.20 0.57 -8.41
N GLU A 66 -1.37 0.26 -8.95
CA GLU A 66 -1.68 -1.02 -9.60
C GLU A 66 -0.74 -1.36 -10.78
N PRO A 67 -0.37 -0.42 -11.69
CA PRO A 67 0.59 -0.71 -12.75
C PRO A 67 1.98 -1.12 -12.25
N LYS A 68 2.48 -0.49 -11.18
CA LYS A 68 3.79 -0.85 -10.60
C LYS A 68 3.73 -2.19 -9.86
N ILE A 69 2.64 -2.46 -9.13
CA ILE A 69 2.40 -3.76 -8.50
C ILE A 69 2.37 -4.87 -9.57
N LYS A 70 1.66 -4.64 -10.68
CA LYS A 70 1.63 -5.60 -11.80
C LYS A 70 3.04 -5.88 -12.34
N ALA A 71 3.85 -4.84 -12.55
CA ALA A 71 5.22 -5.00 -13.04
C ALA A 71 6.10 -5.79 -12.05
N LEU A 72 5.98 -5.50 -10.74
CA LEU A 72 6.66 -6.25 -9.67
C LEU A 72 6.31 -7.75 -9.74
N LEU A 73 5.01 -8.08 -9.77
CA LEU A 73 4.55 -9.47 -9.80
C LEU A 73 4.96 -10.20 -11.08
N GLN A 74 4.96 -9.52 -12.23
CA GLN A 74 5.43 -10.09 -13.49
C GLN A 74 6.94 -10.39 -13.47
N GLY A 75 7.74 -9.54 -12.81
CA GLY A 75 9.17 -9.76 -12.65
C GLY A 75 9.51 -11.02 -11.84
N ILE A 76 8.70 -11.36 -10.85
CA ILE A 76 8.88 -12.54 -9.99
C ILE A 76 8.59 -13.83 -10.76
N THR A 77 7.55 -13.84 -11.61
CA THR A 77 7.21 -15.02 -12.42
C THR A 77 8.23 -15.34 -13.52
N ALA A 78 9.18 -14.45 -13.79
CA ALA A 78 10.20 -14.61 -14.81
C ALA A 78 11.54 -15.14 -14.27
N ASP A 79 11.71 -15.28 -12.94
CA ASP A 79 12.91 -15.84 -12.34
C ASP A 79 12.75 -17.36 -12.12
N PRO A 80 13.48 -18.23 -12.84
CA PRO A 80 13.35 -19.68 -12.72
C PRO A 80 13.86 -20.26 -11.39
N LYS A 81 14.34 -19.42 -10.47
CA LYS A 81 14.99 -19.83 -9.21
C LYS A 81 14.23 -19.42 -7.94
N ALA A 82 13.00 -18.90 -8.05
CA ALA A 82 12.10 -18.72 -6.91
C ALA A 82 11.31 -20.00 -6.60
#